data_AF-A0A2E7S3E7-F1
#
_entry.id   AF-A0A2E7S3E7-F1
#
_cell.length_a   1.000
_cell.length_b   1.000
_cell.length_c   1.000
_cell.angle_alpha   90.00
_cell.angle_beta   90.00
_cell.angle_gamma   90.00
#
_symmetry.space_group_name_H-M   'P 1'
#
loop_
_entity.id
_entity.type
_entity.pdbx_description
1 polymer ?
#
loop_
_entity_poly.entity_id
_entity_poly.type
_entity_poly.pdbx_seq_one_letter_code
_entity_poly.pdbx_strand_id
1 'polypeptide(L)'
;MRITRLAGINLNRFAFDMDVTWNAFFTDAELNIYSRYGGRDGGEPDARMSVASLLRTMDEVLVEHGRATSAKRFQPVRAGRQVPRDIPLLKANHRGCIRCHIAREYQLLQSFHDKTFTRRELFRFPPPEALGVRIDHKHGHQVKSVDPKSVAASAGFLPGDVITRVENVPVHSEYDIRFALDRTTEKSRAGRPITWTVQRPVATGDPRTVTLSLAPKNGWWVYDIGWKMSLRSAPFRTGMRGYSLAPSQRKDLGISEKTLGVKISSIYSDGFGRNMGLQKRDVVVGIPEPIGRVRIFDTFLGHLLQRHRPGDKVRLTVLRKGKKITVTGRFPEWFTEETSVP
;
A
#
# COMPACT_ATOMS: atom_id res chain seq x y z
N MET A 1 -3.40 21.63 13.48
CA MET A 1 -3.04 20.74 14.61
C MET A 1 -2.04 19.69 14.14
N ARG A 2 -0.93 19.47 14.84
CA ARG A 2 0.03 18.38 14.53
C ARG A 2 -0.17 17.22 15.50
N ILE A 3 -0.41 16.03 14.97
CA ILE A 3 -0.54 14.80 15.77
C ILE A 3 0.75 13.98 15.66
N THR A 4 1.36 13.66 16.79
CA THR A 4 2.59 12.83 16.86
C THR A 4 2.38 11.51 17.60
N ARG A 5 1.20 11.29 18.18
CA ARG A 5 0.83 10.09 18.93
C ARG A 5 -0.61 9.69 18.59
N LEU A 6 -0.85 8.41 18.32
CA LEU A 6 -2.17 7.93 17.91
C LEU A 6 -3.07 7.45 19.05
N ALA A 7 -2.58 7.40 20.30
CA ALA A 7 -3.25 6.66 21.39
C ALA A 7 -4.75 6.97 21.59
N GLY A 8 -5.17 8.23 21.39
CA GLY A 8 -6.58 8.66 21.50
C GLY A 8 -7.29 8.94 20.17
N ILE A 9 -6.62 8.72 19.03
CA ILE A 9 -7.16 9.05 17.71
C ILE A 9 -8.23 8.04 17.33
N ASN A 10 -9.41 8.52 16.94
CA ASN A 10 -10.48 7.68 16.43
C ASN A 10 -10.14 7.18 15.02
N LEU A 11 -9.71 5.91 14.94
CA LEU A 11 -9.32 5.21 13.71
C LEU A 11 -10.50 5.00 12.74
N ASN A 12 -11.74 4.98 13.25
CA ASN A 12 -12.94 4.88 12.39
C ASN A 12 -13.24 6.21 11.66
N ARG A 13 -12.90 7.35 12.29
CA ARG A 13 -13.00 8.69 11.69
C ARG A 13 -11.80 8.94 10.77
N PHE A 14 -10.60 8.84 11.32
CA PHE A 14 -9.34 9.13 10.63
C PHE A 14 -8.71 7.85 10.09
N ALA A 15 -9.35 7.27 9.06
CA ALA A 15 -8.79 6.14 8.34
C ALA A 15 -7.72 6.59 7.34
N PHE A 16 -6.52 6.03 7.42
CA PHE A 16 -5.38 6.29 6.52
C PHE A 16 -4.43 5.09 6.51
N ASP A 17 -3.53 5.05 5.54
CA ASP A 17 -2.43 4.10 5.49
C ASP A 17 -1.40 4.42 6.58
N MET A 18 -1.37 3.60 7.63
CA MET A 18 -0.54 3.82 8.81
C MET A 18 0.96 3.52 8.60
N ASP A 19 1.36 3.07 7.41
CA ASP A 19 2.77 2.90 7.04
C ASP A 19 3.39 4.15 6.41
N VAL A 20 2.60 5.20 6.14
CA VAL A 20 3.12 6.43 5.52
C VAL A 20 3.94 7.25 6.49
N THR A 21 4.93 7.98 5.95
CA THR A 21 5.79 8.88 6.72
C THR A 21 5.03 10.11 7.22
N TRP A 22 4.08 10.60 6.42
CA TRP A 22 3.30 11.80 6.73
C TRP A 22 1.93 11.74 6.03
N ASN A 23 0.92 12.29 6.69
CA ASN A 23 -0.39 12.55 6.09
C ASN A 23 -1.08 13.74 6.79
N ALA A 24 -2.05 14.33 6.11
CA ALA A 24 -2.91 15.38 6.62
C ALA A 24 -4.38 15.06 6.35
N PHE A 25 -5.24 15.63 7.18
CA PHE A 25 -6.68 15.66 7.00
C PHE A 25 -7.14 17.12 6.99
N PHE A 26 -8.00 17.44 6.04
CA PHE A 26 -8.70 18.73 5.98
C PHE A 26 -10.11 18.55 6.52
N THR A 27 -10.45 19.26 7.59
CA THR A 27 -11.72 19.08 8.29
C THR A 27 -12.41 20.39 8.63
N ASP A 28 -13.71 20.33 8.86
CA ASP A 28 -14.45 21.39 9.57
C ASP A 28 -14.29 21.26 11.11
N ALA A 29 -15.03 22.10 11.85
CA ALA A 29 -15.00 22.13 13.31
C ALA A 29 -15.57 20.86 13.95
N GLU A 30 -16.50 20.18 13.27
CA GLU A 30 -17.10 18.91 13.65
C GLU A 30 -16.23 17.71 13.22
N LEU A 31 -15.03 17.95 12.70
CA LEU A 31 -14.08 16.96 12.20
C LEU A 31 -14.59 16.17 10.99
N ASN A 32 -15.57 16.68 10.25
CA ASN A 32 -16.00 16.08 8.98
C ASN A 32 -14.87 16.27 7.98
N ILE A 33 -14.57 15.23 7.21
CA ILE A 33 -13.36 15.20 6.37
C ILE A 33 -13.71 15.67 4.97
N TYR A 34 -13.09 16.76 4.51
CA TYR A 34 -13.16 17.19 3.11
C TYR A 34 -12.19 16.38 2.25
N SER A 35 -10.94 16.25 2.71
CA SER A 35 -9.88 15.58 1.96
C SER A 35 -8.80 15.03 2.91
N ARG A 36 -8.09 14.02 2.42
CA ARG A 36 -6.86 13.46 2.97
C ARG A 36 -5.73 13.89 2.05
N TYR A 37 -4.53 14.13 2.55
CA TYR A 37 -3.37 14.44 1.71
C TYR A 37 -2.11 13.73 2.23
N GLY A 38 -1.20 13.42 1.31
CA GLY A 38 -0.01 12.62 1.57
C GLY A 38 -0.01 11.32 0.76
N GLY A 39 0.38 10.22 1.40
CA GLY A 39 0.50 8.93 0.73
C GLY A 39 1.94 8.64 0.29
N ARG A 40 2.24 7.35 0.12
CA ARG A 40 3.56 6.83 -0.21
C ARG A 40 3.48 5.55 -1.05
N ASP A 41 4.53 5.26 -1.81
CA ASP A 41 4.81 3.97 -2.43
C ASP A 41 6.26 3.52 -2.18
N GLY A 42 6.76 2.57 -2.99
CA GLY A 42 8.14 2.07 -2.90
C GLY A 42 9.23 3.07 -3.28
N GLY A 43 8.87 4.27 -3.77
CA GLY A 43 9.79 5.36 -4.07
C GLY A 43 10.24 6.15 -2.83
N GLU A 44 10.72 7.36 -3.09
CA GLU A 44 11.10 8.29 -2.02
C GLU A 44 9.86 8.67 -1.17
N PRO A 45 10.03 8.92 0.14
CA PRO A 45 8.90 9.15 1.06
C PRO A 45 7.92 10.25 0.65
N ASP A 46 8.38 11.21 -0.16
CA ASP A 46 7.64 12.38 -0.64
C ASP A 46 7.32 12.33 -2.15
N ALA A 47 7.62 11.24 -2.84
CA ALA A 47 7.49 11.13 -4.31
C ALA A 47 6.07 11.35 -4.85
N ARG A 48 5.04 11.15 -4.02
CA ARG A 48 3.62 11.34 -4.37
C ARG A 48 3.05 12.69 -3.91
N MET A 49 3.89 13.57 -3.36
CA MET A 49 3.49 14.86 -2.83
C MET A 49 4.22 15.98 -3.56
N SER A 50 3.57 17.13 -3.65
CA SER A 50 4.25 18.38 -4.03
C SER A 50 3.66 19.56 -3.28
N VAL A 51 4.38 20.69 -3.24
CA VAL A 51 3.83 21.94 -2.70
C VAL A 51 2.63 22.40 -3.55
N ALA A 52 2.71 22.27 -4.87
CA ALA A 52 1.65 22.69 -5.79
C ALA A 52 0.33 21.92 -5.57
N SER A 53 0.41 20.60 -5.40
CA SER A 53 -0.77 19.78 -5.15
C SER A 53 -1.33 19.99 -3.74
N LEU A 54 -0.48 20.27 -2.74
CA LEU A 54 -0.94 20.62 -1.40
C LEU A 54 -1.75 21.93 -1.41
N LEU A 55 -1.21 22.98 -2.05
CA LEU A 55 -1.89 24.27 -2.17
C LEU A 55 -3.22 24.12 -2.92
N ARG A 56 -3.23 23.36 -4.02
CA ARG A 56 -4.47 23.06 -4.76
C ARG A 56 -5.51 22.36 -3.89
N THR A 57 -5.12 21.32 -3.13
CA THR A 57 -6.04 20.65 -2.21
C THR A 57 -6.58 21.63 -1.17
N MET A 58 -5.75 22.52 -0.63
CA MET A 58 -6.19 23.56 0.32
C MET A 58 -7.21 24.52 -0.30
N ASP A 59 -6.96 25.02 -1.51
CA ASP A 59 -7.87 25.93 -2.20
C ASP A 59 -9.21 25.26 -2.50
N GLU A 60 -9.20 24.03 -2.99
CA GLU A 60 -10.43 23.28 -3.30
C GLU A 60 -11.23 22.94 -2.04
N VAL A 61 -10.56 22.63 -0.93
CA VAL A 61 -11.20 22.45 0.38
C VAL A 61 -11.86 23.75 0.83
N LEU A 62 -11.21 24.91 0.67
CA LEU A 62 -11.81 26.20 1.03
C LEU A 62 -13.04 26.51 0.17
N VAL A 63 -13.01 26.20 -1.12
CA VAL A 63 -14.18 26.30 -2.01
C VAL A 63 -15.31 25.39 -1.52
N GLU A 64 -15.03 24.14 -1.16
CA GLU A 64 -16.05 23.22 -0.63
C GLU A 64 -16.57 23.70 0.74
N HIS A 65 -15.70 24.24 1.59
CA HIS A 65 -16.06 24.78 2.91
C HIS A 65 -16.98 26.01 2.82
N GLY A 66 -16.81 26.85 1.79
CA GLY A 66 -17.65 28.02 1.52
C GLY A 66 -19.05 27.69 1.00
N ARG A 67 -19.34 26.44 0.63
CA ARG A 67 -20.68 26.04 0.16
C ARG A 67 -21.71 26.08 1.29
N ALA A 68 -22.99 26.21 0.91
CA ALA A 68 -24.10 26.04 1.85
C ALA A 68 -23.98 24.68 2.58
N THR A 69 -24.32 24.65 3.87
CA THR A 69 -24.11 23.47 4.73
C THR A 69 -24.70 22.19 4.15
N SER A 70 -25.89 22.25 3.56
CA SER A 70 -26.55 21.10 2.91
C SER A 70 -25.88 20.62 1.61
N ALA A 71 -25.04 21.45 1.00
CA ALA A 71 -24.34 21.17 -0.25
C ALA A 71 -22.86 20.77 -0.05
N LYS A 72 -22.35 20.82 1.18
CA LYS A 72 -20.99 20.39 1.51
C LYS A 72 -20.84 18.88 1.32
N ARG A 73 -19.81 18.49 0.59
CA ARG A 73 -19.49 17.09 0.32
C ARG A 73 -18.34 16.64 1.22
N PHE A 74 -18.66 15.73 2.13
CA PHE A 74 -17.68 15.11 3.02
C PHE A 74 -17.37 13.68 2.62
N GLN A 75 -16.18 13.22 2.98
CA GLN A 75 -15.77 11.85 2.81
C GLN A 75 -16.44 10.94 3.84
N PRO A 76 -16.78 9.70 3.46
CA PRO A 76 -17.43 8.76 4.35
C PRO A 76 -16.49 8.34 5.48
N VAL A 77 -17.07 8.12 6.66
CA VAL A 77 -16.37 7.62 7.85
C VAL A 77 -17.04 6.34 8.34
N ARG A 78 -16.32 5.51 9.10
CA ARG A 78 -16.95 4.38 9.78
C ARG A 78 -17.62 4.88 11.06
N ALA A 79 -18.80 4.35 11.37
CA ALA A 79 -19.50 4.68 12.59
C ALA A 79 -18.75 4.20 13.84
N GLY A 80 -19.07 4.79 14.98
CA GLY A 80 -18.45 4.45 16.27
C GLY A 80 -17.05 5.03 16.46
N ARG A 81 -16.49 4.75 17.63
CA ARG A 81 -15.15 5.19 18.04
C ARG A 81 -14.29 3.96 18.30
N GLN A 82 -13.20 3.86 17.57
CA GLN A 82 -12.16 2.85 17.80
C GLN A 82 -10.82 3.57 17.91
N VAL A 83 -10.12 3.42 19.02
CA VAL A 83 -8.77 3.97 19.22
C VAL A 83 -7.74 2.83 19.24
N PRO A 84 -6.44 3.11 19.05
CA PRO A 84 -5.42 2.04 19.06
C PRO A 84 -5.40 1.21 20.36
N ARG A 85 -5.76 1.80 21.50
CA ARG A 85 -5.82 1.09 22.79
C ARG A 85 -6.98 0.09 22.91
N ASP A 86 -7.89 0.08 21.94
CA ASP A 86 -8.96 -0.91 21.87
C ASP A 86 -8.47 -2.22 21.23
N ILE A 87 -7.28 -2.24 20.63
CA ILE A 87 -6.66 -3.46 20.06
C ILE A 87 -6.11 -4.30 21.23
N PRO A 88 -6.65 -5.52 21.50
CA PRO A 88 -6.26 -6.32 22.67
C PRO A 88 -4.76 -6.59 22.79
N LEU A 89 -4.11 -7.04 21.72
CA LEU A 89 -2.66 -7.30 21.73
C LEU A 89 -1.84 -6.03 21.99
N LEU A 90 -2.24 -4.88 21.44
CA LEU A 90 -1.57 -3.61 21.70
C LEU A 90 -1.69 -3.24 23.19
N LYS A 91 -2.91 -3.32 23.74
CA LYS A 91 -3.19 -3.01 25.15
C LYS A 91 -2.40 -3.91 26.10
N ALA A 92 -2.27 -5.19 25.77
CA ALA A 92 -1.54 -6.16 26.56
C ALA A 92 -0.02 -5.90 26.51
N ASN A 93 0.54 -5.67 25.32
CA ASN A 93 1.97 -5.80 25.07
C ASN A 93 2.72 -4.48 24.80
N HIS A 94 2.02 -3.34 24.70
CA HIS A 94 2.66 -2.03 24.45
C HIS A 94 2.47 -1.05 25.61
N ARG A 95 3.58 -0.54 26.15
CA ARG A 95 3.57 0.47 27.25
C ARG A 95 4.00 1.87 26.81
N GLY A 96 4.62 2.02 25.64
CA GLY A 96 5.19 3.27 25.16
C GLY A 96 4.26 4.14 24.29
N CYS A 97 4.84 5.15 23.63
CA CYS A 97 4.13 5.97 22.64
C CYS A 97 3.62 5.10 21.48
N ILE A 98 2.38 5.32 21.05
CA ILE A 98 1.76 4.59 19.93
C ILE A 98 1.96 5.43 18.66
N ARG A 99 2.88 4.98 17.81
CA ARG A 99 3.10 5.49 16.43
C ARG A 99 2.14 4.81 15.45
N CYS A 100 2.00 5.37 14.25
CA CYS A 100 1.14 4.83 13.19
C CYS A 100 1.46 3.37 12.84
N HIS A 101 2.72 3.07 12.49
CA HIS A 101 3.09 1.70 12.13
C HIS A 101 2.88 0.70 13.30
N ILE A 102 3.12 1.10 14.56
CA ILE A 102 2.87 0.25 15.73
C ILE A 102 1.38 -0.13 15.80
N ALA A 103 0.48 0.84 15.64
CA ALA A 103 -0.95 0.55 15.60
C ALA A 103 -1.30 -0.41 14.45
N ARG A 104 -0.69 -0.22 13.26
CA ARG A 104 -0.92 -1.11 12.11
C ARG A 104 -0.40 -2.53 12.31
N GLU A 105 0.78 -2.67 12.86
CA GLU A 105 1.40 -3.95 13.18
C GLU A 105 0.54 -4.74 14.15
N TYR A 106 0.06 -4.09 15.22
CA TYR A 106 -0.88 -4.72 16.15
C TYR A 106 -2.25 -5.03 15.51
N GLN A 107 -2.76 -4.21 14.58
CA GLN A 107 -3.97 -4.55 13.82
C GLN A 107 -3.77 -5.84 12.99
N LEU A 108 -2.61 -6.00 12.36
CA LEU A 108 -2.28 -7.19 11.58
C LEU A 108 -2.19 -8.44 12.48
N LEU A 109 -1.41 -8.36 13.57
CA LEU A 109 -1.31 -9.47 14.54
C LEU A 109 -2.68 -9.83 15.10
N GLN A 110 -3.44 -8.84 15.58
CA GLN A 110 -4.77 -9.06 16.15
C GLN A 110 -5.69 -9.74 15.14
N SER A 111 -5.71 -9.27 13.88
CA SER A 111 -6.54 -9.88 12.85
C SER A 111 -6.22 -11.36 12.61
N PHE A 112 -4.97 -11.77 12.77
CA PHE A 112 -4.57 -13.16 12.63
C PHE A 112 -5.02 -14.00 13.83
N HIS A 113 -4.79 -13.51 15.06
CA HIS A 113 -5.24 -14.17 16.29
C HIS A 113 -6.76 -14.28 16.39
N ASP A 114 -7.49 -13.29 15.86
CA ASP A 114 -8.95 -13.29 15.77
C ASP A 114 -9.48 -14.15 14.61
N LYS A 115 -8.60 -14.76 13.81
CA LYS A 115 -8.94 -15.56 12.61
C LYS A 115 -9.73 -14.78 11.55
N THR A 116 -9.60 -13.44 11.54
CA THR A 116 -10.22 -12.56 10.54
C THR A 116 -9.23 -12.06 9.48
N PHE A 117 -7.95 -12.44 9.60
CA PHE A 117 -6.92 -12.05 8.65
C PHE A 117 -7.28 -12.49 7.24
N THR A 118 -7.09 -11.57 6.30
CA THR A 118 -7.10 -11.88 4.88
C THR A 118 -5.88 -11.25 4.23
N ARG A 119 -5.39 -11.84 3.13
CA ARG A 119 -4.26 -11.30 2.37
C ARG A 119 -4.41 -9.81 2.05
N ARG A 120 -5.64 -9.34 1.84
CA ARG A 120 -5.99 -7.92 1.59
C ARG A 120 -5.46 -6.99 2.68
N GLU A 121 -5.38 -7.42 3.92
CA GLU A 121 -4.82 -6.62 5.01
C GLU A 121 -3.37 -6.20 4.77
N LEU A 122 -2.62 -6.93 3.95
CA LEU A 122 -1.25 -6.53 3.59
C LEU A 122 -1.21 -5.42 2.53
N PHE A 123 -2.30 -5.22 1.77
CA PHE A 123 -2.37 -4.38 0.58
C PHE A 123 -3.45 -3.30 0.69
N ARG A 124 -3.58 -2.70 1.87
CA ARG A 124 -4.49 -1.57 2.11
C ARG A 124 -4.04 -0.35 1.30
N PHE A 125 -4.98 0.51 0.90
CA PHE A 125 -4.72 1.75 0.15
C PHE A 125 -3.96 1.55 -1.17
N PRO A 126 -4.46 0.69 -2.08
CA PRO A 126 -3.80 0.49 -3.38
C PRO A 126 -3.74 1.80 -4.18
N PRO A 127 -2.63 2.01 -4.92
CA PRO A 127 -2.47 3.18 -5.76
C PRO A 127 -3.32 3.05 -7.05
N PRO A 128 -3.74 4.16 -7.69
CA PRO A 128 -4.55 4.13 -8.91
C PRO A 128 -3.87 3.42 -10.09
N GLU A 129 -2.54 3.29 -10.06
CA GLU A 129 -1.74 2.55 -11.04
C GLU A 129 -2.08 1.06 -11.07
N ALA A 130 -2.62 0.51 -9.98
CA ALA A 130 -3.13 -0.86 -9.93
C ALA A 130 -4.32 -1.10 -10.89
N LEU A 131 -4.98 -0.01 -11.32
CA LEU A 131 -6.04 -0.01 -12.33
C LEU A 131 -5.58 0.55 -13.68
N GLY A 132 -4.32 1.01 -13.77
CA GLY A 132 -3.74 1.63 -14.97
C GLY A 132 -3.97 3.14 -15.07
N VAL A 133 -4.26 3.84 -13.97
CA VAL A 133 -4.34 5.31 -13.95
C VAL A 133 -3.08 5.87 -13.28
N ARG A 134 -2.31 6.71 -13.98
CA ARG A 134 -1.20 7.47 -13.40
C ARG A 134 -1.60 8.90 -13.16
N ILE A 135 -1.32 9.40 -11.96
CA ILE A 135 -1.68 10.75 -11.53
C ILE A 135 -0.52 11.72 -11.78
N ASP A 136 -0.83 12.95 -12.17
CA ASP A 136 0.14 14.05 -12.10
C ASP A 136 0.25 14.50 -10.65
N HIS A 137 1.33 14.12 -9.97
CA HIS A 137 1.56 14.46 -8.56
C HIS A 137 1.67 15.98 -8.31
N LYS A 138 1.95 16.81 -9.33
CA LYS A 138 1.92 18.27 -9.20
C LYS A 138 0.49 18.82 -9.14
N HIS A 139 -0.45 18.19 -9.83
CA HIS A 139 -1.87 18.53 -9.74
C HIS A 139 -2.55 17.80 -8.57
N GLY A 140 -2.13 16.58 -8.26
CA GLY A 140 -2.64 15.78 -7.15
C GLY A 140 -3.81 14.87 -7.51
N HIS A 141 -4.66 15.17 -8.48
CA HIS A 141 -5.79 14.29 -8.85
C HIS A 141 -6.18 14.38 -10.33
N GLN A 142 -5.27 14.86 -11.18
CA GLN A 142 -5.40 14.82 -12.63
C GLN A 142 -4.69 13.59 -13.20
N VAL A 143 -5.31 12.95 -14.18
CA VAL A 143 -4.72 11.82 -14.92
C VAL A 143 -3.60 12.33 -15.81
N LYS A 144 -2.37 11.92 -15.51
CA LYS A 144 -1.20 12.17 -16.35
C LYS A 144 -1.16 11.23 -17.56
N SER A 145 -1.41 9.95 -17.32
CA SER A 145 -1.44 8.93 -18.37
C SER A 145 -2.26 7.73 -17.95
N VAL A 146 -2.66 6.93 -18.95
CA VAL A 146 -3.43 5.70 -18.77
C VAL A 146 -2.64 4.55 -19.39
N ASP A 147 -2.47 3.47 -18.64
CA ASP A 147 -1.72 2.29 -19.09
C ASP A 147 -2.46 1.64 -20.27
N PRO A 148 -1.79 1.41 -21.41
CA PRO A 148 -2.39 0.68 -22.52
C PRO A 148 -2.89 -0.70 -22.09
N LYS A 149 -4.06 -1.11 -22.57
CA LYS A 149 -4.70 -2.42 -22.27
C LYS A 149 -5.07 -2.62 -20.78
N SER A 150 -5.08 -1.56 -19.97
CA SER A 150 -5.56 -1.60 -18.60
C SER A 150 -7.09 -1.51 -18.50
N VAL A 151 -7.63 -1.82 -17.32
CA VAL A 151 -9.06 -1.64 -17.06
C VAL A 151 -9.47 -0.16 -17.12
N ALA A 152 -8.58 0.76 -16.75
CA ALA A 152 -8.82 2.19 -16.91
C ALA A 152 -8.91 2.60 -18.38
N ALA A 153 -8.03 2.09 -19.25
CA ALA A 153 -8.10 2.33 -20.69
C ALA A 153 -9.41 1.78 -21.28
N SER A 154 -9.80 0.55 -20.92
CA SER A 154 -11.06 -0.04 -21.37
C SER A 154 -12.30 0.72 -20.88
N ALA A 155 -12.22 1.34 -19.70
CA ALA A 155 -13.29 2.18 -19.16
C ALA A 155 -13.33 3.58 -19.79
N GLY A 156 -12.33 3.95 -20.60
CA GLY A 156 -12.30 5.21 -21.34
C GLY A 156 -11.72 6.40 -20.56
N PHE A 157 -10.86 6.17 -19.57
CA PHE A 157 -10.03 7.25 -18.98
C PHE A 157 -9.12 7.88 -20.05
N LEU A 158 -8.90 9.18 -19.95
CA LEU A 158 -8.00 9.93 -20.83
C LEU A 158 -7.00 10.78 -20.02
N PRO A 159 -5.78 11.00 -20.54
CA PRO A 159 -4.89 12.04 -20.01
C PRO A 159 -5.60 13.40 -19.95
N GLY A 160 -5.40 14.13 -18.87
CA GLY A 160 -6.05 15.41 -18.59
C GLY A 160 -7.35 15.31 -17.80
N ASP A 161 -7.98 14.13 -17.69
CA ASP A 161 -9.16 13.93 -16.83
C ASP A 161 -8.83 14.35 -15.39
N VAL A 162 -9.65 15.20 -14.79
CA VAL A 162 -9.55 15.60 -13.37
C VAL A 162 -10.54 14.77 -12.57
N ILE A 163 -10.05 13.92 -11.67
CA ILE A 163 -10.88 13.00 -10.90
C ILE A 163 -11.55 13.76 -9.76
N THR A 164 -12.88 13.81 -9.76
CA THR A 164 -13.66 14.56 -8.75
C THR A 164 -14.38 13.66 -7.76
N ARG A 165 -14.58 12.38 -8.10
CA ARG A 165 -15.21 11.40 -7.21
C ARG A 165 -14.82 9.98 -7.56
N VAL A 166 -14.64 9.14 -6.55
CA VAL A 166 -14.57 7.68 -6.68
C VAL A 166 -15.58 7.08 -5.71
N GLU A 167 -16.54 6.31 -6.23
CA GLU A 167 -17.68 5.83 -5.46
C GLU A 167 -18.40 7.00 -4.74
N ASN A 168 -18.48 6.95 -3.42
CA ASN A 168 -19.06 7.99 -2.58
C ASN A 168 -18.01 8.89 -1.92
N VAL A 169 -16.77 8.89 -2.43
CA VAL A 169 -15.66 9.70 -1.90
C VAL A 169 -15.39 10.87 -2.84
N PRO A 170 -15.66 12.12 -2.44
CA PRO A 170 -15.16 13.31 -3.12
C PRO A 170 -13.63 13.34 -3.13
N VAL A 171 -13.04 13.79 -4.24
CA VAL A 171 -11.59 13.79 -4.47
C VAL A 171 -11.08 15.21 -4.65
N HIS A 172 -10.05 15.55 -3.86
CA HIS A 172 -9.24 16.77 -3.97
C HIS A 172 -7.73 16.45 -3.99
N SER A 173 -7.36 15.19 -3.74
CA SER A 173 -5.99 14.70 -3.77
C SER A 173 -5.89 13.24 -4.21
N GLU A 174 -4.67 12.80 -4.50
CA GLU A 174 -4.39 11.41 -4.83
C GLU A 174 -4.70 10.48 -3.67
N TYR A 175 -4.55 10.97 -2.44
CA TYR A 175 -4.76 10.14 -1.27
C TYR A 175 -6.25 9.86 -1.03
N ASP A 176 -7.13 10.76 -1.47
CA ASP A 176 -8.58 10.52 -1.51
C ASP A 176 -8.93 9.37 -2.44
N ILE A 177 -8.27 9.31 -3.60
CA ILE A 177 -8.42 8.21 -4.57
C ILE A 177 -8.02 6.89 -3.90
N ARG A 178 -6.84 6.84 -3.26
CA ARG A 178 -6.37 5.63 -2.57
C ARG A 178 -7.28 5.21 -1.43
N PHE A 179 -7.83 6.17 -0.67
CA PHE A 179 -8.81 5.90 0.38
C PHE A 179 -10.11 5.32 -0.19
N ALA A 180 -10.62 5.86 -1.31
CA ALA A 180 -11.79 5.33 -1.97
C ALA A 180 -11.56 3.90 -2.49
N LEU A 181 -10.43 3.70 -3.17
CA LEU A 181 -10.01 2.42 -3.70
C LEU A 181 -9.86 1.37 -2.63
N ASP A 182 -9.25 1.69 -1.49
CA ASP A 182 -9.16 0.80 -0.34
C ASP A 182 -10.53 0.25 0.09
N ARG A 183 -11.57 1.07 0.10
CA ARG A 183 -12.93 0.65 0.49
C ARG A 183 -13.58 -0.29 -0.53
N THR A 184 -13.26 -0.13 -1.81
CA THR A 184 -13.77 -1.03 -2.87
C THR A 184 -13.17 -2.43 -2.81
N THR A 185 -12.08 -2.61 -2.06
CA THR A 185 -11.45 -3.93 -1.85
C THR A 185 -12.13 -4.74 -0.74
N GLU A 186 -13.17 -4.19 -0.08
CA GLU A 186 -13.95 -4.91 0.93
C GLU A 186 -14.64 -6.14 0.32
N LYS A 187 -14.73 -7.24 1.09
CA LYS A 187 -15.31 -8.51 0.62
C LYS A 187 -16.75 -8.32 0.10
N SER A 188 -17.52 -7.44 0.72
CA SER A 188 -18.89 -7.06 0.30
C SER A 188 -18.96 -6.36 -1.05
N ARG A 189 -17.83 -5.85 -1.55
CA ARG A 189 -17.68 -5.12 -2.82
C ARG A 189 -16.93 -5.92 -3.88
N ALA A 190 -16.45 -7.13 -3.56
CA ALA A 190 -15.70 -7.97 -4.49
C ALA A 190 -16.47 -8.20 -5.80
N GLY A 191 -15.78 -8.06 -6.94
CA GLY A 191 -16.35 -8.24 -8.27
C GLY A 191 -17.27 -7.11 -8.76
N ARG A 192 -17.58 -6.10 -7.92
CA ARG A 192 -18.39 -4.96 -8.35
C ARG A 192 -17.54 -3.98 -9.15
N PRO A 193 -18.08 -3.36 -10.21
CA PRO A 193 -17.42 -2.24 -10.86
C PRO A 193 -17.19 -1.09 -9.88
N ILE A 194 -16.13 -0.32 -10.14
CA ILE A 194 -15.77 0.88 -9.41
C ILE A 194 -16.19 2.08 -10.27
N THR A 195 -17.10 2.90 -9.74
CA THR A 195 -17.55 4.12 -10.43
C THR A 195 -16.64 5.30 -10.14
N TRP A 196 -16.23 6.01 -11.19
CA TRP A 196 -15.43 7.22 -11.13
C TRP A 196 -16.17 8.36 -11.82
N THR A 197 -16.06 9.57 -11.27
CA THR A 197 -16.52 10.80 -11.93
C THR A 197 -15.32 11.69 -12.19
N VAL A 198 -15.17 12.11 -13.44
CA VAL A 198 -14.07 12.99 -13.89
C VAL A 198 -14.64 14.24 -14.56
N GLN A 199 -13.90 15.34 -14.48
CA GLN A 199 -14.05 16.47 -15.39
C GLN A 199 -13.06 16.29 -16.53
N ARG A 200 -13.58 16.13 -17.74
CA ARG A 200 -12.81 15.92 -18.96
C ARG A 200 -12.62 17.23 -19.69
N PRO A 201 -11.37 17.68 -19.91
CA PRO A 201 -11.10 18.83 -20.77
C PRO A 201 -11.68 18.59 -22.16
N VAL A 202 -12.30 19.63 -22.73
CA VAL A 202 -12.80 19.66 -24.10
C VAL A 202 -12.06 20.76 -24.87
N ALA A 203 -12.00 20.66 -26.20
CA ALA A 203 -11.25 21.61 -27.02
C ALA A 203 -11.77 23.05 -26.90
N THR A 204 -13.07 23.23 -26.72
CA THR A 204 -13.73 24.52 -26.54
C THR A 204 -14.82 24.41 -25.47
N GLY A 205 -14.86 25.39 -24.56
CA GLY A 205 -15.85 25.46 -23.47
C GLY A 205 -15.40 24.79 -22.17
N ASP A 206 -16.35 24.67 -21.23
CA ASP A 206 -16.11 24.12 -19.90
C ASP A 206 -15.89 22.60 -19.92
N PRO A 207 -15.07 22.06 -18.98
CA PRO A 207 -14.89 20.62 -18.85
C PRO A 207 -16.21 19.86 -18.72
N ARG A 208 -16.31 18.73 -19.42
CA ARG A 208 -17.49 17.85 -19.35
C ARG A 208 -17.37 16.88 -18.21
N THR A 209 -18.43 16.72 -17.42
CA THR A 209 -18.52 15.63 -16.44
C THR A 209 -18.73 14.29 -17.13
N VAL A 210 -17.86 13.32 -16.85
CA VAL A 210 -17.94 11.95 -17.38
C VAL A 210 -17.95 10.95 -16.22
N THR A 211 -18.84 9.95 -16.30
CA THR A 211 -18.85 8.82 -15.36
C THR A 211 -18.27 7.59 -16.03
N LEU A 212 -17.24 7.01 -15.41
CA LEU A 212 -16.54 5.82 -15.88
C LEU A 212 -16.81 4.66 -14.92
N SER A 213 -16.96 3.44 -15.46
CA SER A 213 -17.20 2.23 -14.69
C SER A 213 -16.10 1.22 -14.96
N LEU A 214 -15.27 0.95 -13.96
CA LEU A 214 -14.11 0.07 -14.08
C LEU A 214 -14.46 -1.29 -13.49
N ALA A 215 -14.36 -2.36 -14.27
CA ALA A 215 -14.59 -3.73 -13.80
C ALA A 215 -13.25 -4.49 -13.64
N PRO A 216 -12.52 -4.29 -12.53
CA PRO A 216 -11.23 -4.94 -12.34
C PRO A 216 -11.36 -6.41 -11.99
N LYS A 217 -10.32 -7.20 -12.32
CA LYS A 217 -10.22 -8.61 -11.92
C LYS A 217 -10.06 -8.73 -10.41
N ASN A 218 -10.44 -9.88 -9.85
CA ASN A 218 -10.20 -10.19 -8.44
C ASN A 218 -8.71 -10.09 -8.10
N GLY A 219 -8.39 -9.38 -7.02
CA GLY A 219 -7.01 -9.16 -6.59
C GLY A 219 -6.25 -8.04 -7.30
N TRP A 220 -6.94 -7.19 -8.08
CA TRP A 220 -6.32 -6.01 -8.73
C TRP A 220 -5.58 -5.09 -7.75
N TRP A 221 -6.00 -5.07 -6.49
CA TRP A 221 -5.47 -4.21 -5.42
C TRP A 221 -4.09 -4.63 -4.91
N VAL A 222 -3.48 -5.66 -5.48
CA VAL A 222 -2.12 -6.10 -5.13
C VAL A 222 -1.10 -5.14 -5.77
N TYR A 223 -0.24 -4.54 -4.94
CA TYR A 223 0.80 -3.60 -5.37
C TYR A 223 2.11 -3.82 -4.58
N ASP A 224 3.16 -3.06 -4.89
CA ASP A 224 4.41 -3.13 -4.12
C ASP A 224 4.25 -2.57 -2.70
N ILE A 225 4.46 -3.44 -1.74
CA ILE A 225 4.33 -3.19 -0.29
C ILE A 225 5.65 -3.30 0.45
N GLY A 226 6.77 -3.51 -0.26
CA GLY A 226 8.09 -3.74 0.36
C GLY A 226 8.64 -2.59 1.20
N TRP A 227 8.02 -1.41 1.12
CA TRP A 227 8.31 -0.22 1.92
C TRP A 227 7.49 -0.14 3.22
N LYS A 228 6.46 -0.97 3.38
CA LYS A 228 5.55 -0.93 4.53
C LYS A 228 6.23 -1.51 5.77
N MET A 229 6.37 -0.68 6.80
CA MET A 229 6.96 -1.09 8.07
C MET A 229 6.15 -2.19 8.76
N SER A 230 4.84 -2.23 8.54
CA SER A 230 3.97 -3.23 9.14
C SER A 230 4.22 -4.66 8.65
N LEU A 231 5.02 -4.86 7.60
CA LEU A 231 5.38 -6.20 7.13
C LEU A 231 6.22 -6.99 8.14
N ARG A 232 6.88 -6.32 9.09
CA ARG A 232 7.55 -6.99 10.22
C ARG A 232 6.60 -7.85 11.06
N SER A 233 5.30 -7.52 11.04
CA SER A 233 4.23 -8.24 11.73
C SER A 233 3.22 -8.87 10.77
N ALA A 234 3.56 -9.02 9.49
CA ALA A 234 2.75 -9.84 8.59
C ALA A 234 2.75 -11.30 9.10
N PRO A 235 1.61 -12.02 9.05
CA PRO A 235 1.54 -13.42 9.47
C PRO A 235 2.20 -14.35 8.45
N PHE A 236 3.51 -14.16 8.24
CA PHE A 236 4.32 -14.88 7.28
C PHE A 236 5.65 -15.29 7.92
N ARG A 237 5.80 -16.59 8.19
CA ARG A 237 7.03 -17.15 8.76
C ARG A 237 8.11 -17.25 7.68
N THR A 238 8.96 -16.22 7.59
CA THR A 238 10.09 -16.20 6.64
C THR A 238 11.05 -17.37 6.87
N GLY A 239 11.25 -17.79 8.13
CA GLY A 239 12.11 -18.94 8.44
C GLY A 239 13.60 -18.69 8.13
N MET A 240 14.03 -17.43 8.04
CA MET A 240 15.40 -17.07 7.69
C MET A 240 15.77 -15.65 8.15
N ARG A 241 17.08 -15.41 8.28
CA ARG A 241 17.64 -14.04 8.31
C ARG A 241 18.45 -13.81 7.06
N GLY A 242 18.38 -12.59 6.54
CA GLY A 242 19.19 -12.16 5.42
C GLY A 242 19.40 -10.65 5.42
N TYR A 243 20.31 -10.20 4.58
CA TYR A 243 20.62 -8.78 4.41
C TYR A 243 20.93 -8.48 2.94
N SER A 244 20.65 -7.24 2.52
CA SER A 244 21.04 -6.76 1.20
C SER A 244 22.57 -6.70 1.11
N LEU A 245 23.12 -7.20 0.01
CA LEU A 245 24.55 -7.06 -0.26
C LEU A 245 24.94 -5.60 -0.47
N ALA A 246 26.02 -5.18 0.21
CA ALA A 246 26.67 -3.90 -0.02
C ALA A 246 27.29 -3.81 -1.43
N PRO A 247 27.52 -2.60 -1.98
CA PRO A 247 28.12 -2.44 -3.32
C PRO A 247 29.44 -3.21 -3.52
N SER A 248 30.32 -3.22 -2.51
CA SER A 248 31.57 -3.99 -2.55
C SER A 248 31.33 -5.50 -2.67
N GLN A 249 30.45 -6.06 -1.81
CA GLN A 249 30.10 -7.48 -1.85
C GLN A 249 29.44 -7.89 -3.17
N ARG A 250 28.69 -6.98 -3.80
CA ARG A 250 28.10 -7.19 -5.13
C ARG A 250 29.19 -7.28 -6.21
N LYS A 251 30.16 -6.37 -6.17
CA LYS A 251 31.33 -6.37 -7.08
C LYS A 251 32.11 -7.67 -6.97
N ASP A 252 32.42 -8.12 -5.76
CA ASP A 252 33.16 -9.37 -5.51
C ASP A 252 32.45 -10.61 -6.07
N LEU A 253 31.11 -10.57 -6.13
CA LEU A 253 30.27 -11.67 -6.63
C LEU A 253 29.84 -11.48 -8.10
N GLY A 254 30.29 -10.42 -8.78
CA GLY A 254 29.87 -10.10 -10.15
C GLY A 254 28.37 -9.83 -10.31
N ILE A 255 27.72 -9.33 -9.25
CA ILE A 255 26.28 -9.03 -9.24
C ILE A 255 26.07 -7.56 -9.56
N SER A 256 25.26 -7.26 -10.59
CA SER A 256 24.89 -5.88 -10.91
C SER A 256 24.07 -5.23 -9.79
N GLU A 257 24.21 -3.92 -9.61
CA GLU A 257 23.37 -3.14 -8.68
C GLU A 257 21.87 -3.18 -9.03
N LYS A 258 21.54 -3.50 -10.29
CA LYS A 258 20.15 -3.67 -10.76
C LYS A 258 19.58 -5.05 -10.45
N THR A 259 20.42 -6.00 -10.05
CA THR A 259 20.00 -7.37 -9.71
C THR A 259 19.65 -7.47 -8.23
N LEU A 260 18.67 -8.30 -7.87
CA LEU A 260 18.43 -8.66 -6.47
C LEU A 260 19.73 -9.21 -5.86
N GLY A 261 19.98 -8.90 -4.59
CA GLY A 261 21.18 -9.36 -3.90
C GLY A 261 20.93 -9.50 -2.42
N VAL A 262 20.23 -10.57 -2.04
CA VAL A 262 19.90 -10.86 -0.63
C VAL A 262 20.73 -12.06 -0.16
N LYS A 263 21.67 -11.82 0.76
CA LYS A 263 22.50 -12.88 1.32
C LYS A 263 21.85 -13.46 2.57
N ILE A 264 21.72 -14.78 2.61
CA ILE A 264 21.16 -15.53 3.72
C ILE A 264 22.22 -15.72 4.81
N SER A 265 21.94 -15.21 6.01
CA SER A 265 22.82 -15.32 7.17
C SER A 265 22.44 -16.48 8.09
N SER A 266 21.16 -16.84 8.16
CA SER A 266 20.68 -18.02 8.89
C SER A 266 19.39 -18.58 8.27
N ILE A 267 19.17 -19.88 8.44
CA ILE A 267 17.94 -20.60 8.09
C ILE A 267 17.45 -21.28 9.37
N TYR A 268 16.16 -21.16 9.66
CA TYR A 268 15.50 -21.83 10.77
C TYR A 268 14.96 -23.20 10.35
N SER A 269 14.50 -23.99 11.33
CA SER A 269 14.00 -25.35 11.10
C SER A 269 12.70 -25.40 10.30
N ASP A 270 12.01 -24.27 10.14
CA ASP A 270 10.73 -24.14 9.46
C ASP A 270 10.60 -22.81 8.67
N GLY A 271 9.42 -22.56 8.09
CA GLY A 271 9.11 -21.36 7.32
C GLY A 271 9.59 -21.37 5.87
N PHE A 272 9.46 -20.23 5.19
CA PHE A 272 9.75 -20.10 3.76
C PHE A 272 11.18 -20.51 3.37
N GLY A 273 12.18 -20.08 4.16
CA GLY A 273 13.59 -20.42 3.92
C GLY A 273 13.84 -21.93 3.88
N ARG A 274 13.27 -22.67 4.84
CA ARG A 274 13.34 -24.14 4.89
C ARG A 274 12.59 -24.78 3.72
N ASN A 275 11.37 -24.33 3.43
CA ASN A 275 10.53 -24.86 2.33
C ASN A 275 11.20 -24.71 0.97
N MET A 276 11.95 -23.63 0.76
CA MET A 276 12.72 -23.39 -0.46
C MET A 276 14.03 -24.18 -0.53
N GLY A 277 14.46 -24.83 0.55
CA GLY A 277 15.78 -25.47 0.63
C GLY A 277 16.94 -24.48 0.54
N LEU A 278 16.73 -23.24 1.01
CA LEU A 278 17.79 -22.25 1.11
C LEU A 278 18.82 -22.69 2.16
N GLN A 279 20.05 -22.24 1.98
CA GLN A 279 21.18 -22.55 2.85
C GLN A 279 21.86 -21.26 3.30
N LYS A 280 22.54 -21.34 4.46
CA LYS A 280 23.42 -20.27 4.92
C LYS A 280 24.44 -19.94 3.83
N ARG A 281 24.67 -18.65 3.58
CA ARG A 281 25.52 -18.08 2.52
C ARG A 281 24.97 -18.14 1.10
N ASP A 282 23.77 -18.68 0.87
CA ASP A 282 23.10 -18.45 -0.41
C ASP A 282 22.91 -16.95 -0.63
N VAL A 283 23.03 -16.51 -1.88
CA VAL A 283 22.61 -15.16 -2.29
C VAL A 283 21.45 -15.30 -3.25
N VAL A 284 20.26 -14.83 -2.84
CA VAL A 284 19.11 -14.74 -3.73
C VAL A 284 19.36 -13.62 -4.72
N VAL A 285 19.44 -13.98 -6.01
CA VAL A 285 19.77 -13.08 -7.11
C VAL A 285 18.63 -12.89 -8.10
N GLY A 286 17.55 -13.65 -7.95
CA GLY A 286 16.37 -13.47 -8.79
C GLY A 286 15.14 -14.22 -8.29
N ILE A 287 14.00 -13.72 -8.72
CA ILE A 287 12.74 -14.45 -8.78
C ILE A 287 12.33 -14.49 -10.28
N PRO A 288 11.50 -15.45 -10.73
CA PRO A 288 11.21 -15.69 -12.14
C PRO A 288 10.80 -14.45 -12.94
N GLU A 289 10.12 -13.51 -12.30
CA GLU A 289 9.82 -12.20 -12.88
C GLU A 289 10.87 -11.19 -12.43
N PRO A 290 11.50 -10.45 -13.36
CA PRO A 290 12.49 -9.44 -13.01
C PRO A 290 11.94 -8.49 -11.95
N ILE A 291 12.69 -8.35 -10.86
CA ILE A 291 12.45 -7.28 -9.90
C ILE A 291 13.24 -6.07 -10.36
N GLY A 292 12.65 -4.89 -10.31
CA GLY A 292 13.40 -3.64 -10.37
C GLY A 292 14.40 -3.51 -9.22
N ARG A 293 14.94 -2.32 -9.01
CA ARG A 293 16.01 -2.06 -8.02
C ARG A 293 15.56 -2.45 -6.60
N VAL A 294 15.96 -3.63 -6.11
CA VAL A 294 15.76 -4.04 -4.71
C VAL A 294 16.88 -3.45 -3.86
N ARG A 295 16.56 -2.42 -3.09
CA ARG A 295 17.50 -1.74 -2.19
C ARG A 295 17.59 -2.44 -0.83
N ILE A 296 16.49 -3.02 -0.32
CA ILE A 296 16.40 -3.59 1.04
C ILE A 296 15.76 -4.98 1.07
N PHE A 297 16.04 -5.75 2.12
CA PHE A 297 15.49 -7.10 2.34
C PHE A 297 13.95 -7.11 2.33
N ASP A 298 13.32 -6.09 2.90
CA ASP A 298 11.86 -5.98 2.98
C ASP A 298 11.21 -5.83 1.59
N THR A 299 11.94 -5.29 0.60
CA THR A 299 11.48 -5.27 -0.79
C THR A 299 11.38 -6.69 -1.36
N PHE A 300 12.30 -7.58 -1.02
CA PHE A 300 12.20 -8.99 -1.41
C PHE A 300 10.97 -9.65 -0.78
N LEU A 301 10.72 -9.42 0.52
CA LEU A 301 9.53 -9.95 1.19
C LEU A 301 8.25 -9.40 0.57
N GLY A 302 8.15 -8.09 0.35
CA GLY A 302 7.00 -7.46 -0.30
C GLY A 302 6.71 -8.07 -1.67
N HIS A 303 7.74 -8.32 -2.47
CA HIS A 303 7.62 -8.97 -3.78
C HIS A 303 7.19 -10.43 -3.73
N LEU A 304 7.60 -11.19 -2.71
CA LEU A 304 7.09 -12.54 -2.48
C LEU A 304 5.61 -12.50 -2.13
N LEU A 305 5.24 -11.68 -1.15
CA LEU A 305 3.87 -11.50 -0.67
C LEU A 305 2.94 -10.99 -1.78
N GLN A 306 3.47 -10.20 -2.72
CA GLN A 306 2.77 -9.68 -3.89
C GLN A 306 2.43 -10.77 -4.91
N ARG A 307 3.34 -11.72 -5.13
CA ARG A 307 3.20 -12.72 -6.22
C ARG A 307 2.58 -14.03 -5.78
N HIS A 308 2.76 -14.40 -4.52
CA HIS A 308 2.48 -15.74 -4.05
C HIS A 308 1.43 -15.78 -2.93
N ARG A 309 0.79 -16.93 -2.82
CA ARG A 309 -0.20 -17.32 -1.82
C ARG A 309 0.21 -18.66 -1.20
N PRO A 310 -0.30 -18.99 -0.01
CA PRO A 310 -0.14 -20.33 0.55
C PRO A 310 -0.35 -21.46 -0.45
N GLY A 311 0.56 -22.43 -0.45
CA GLY A 311 0.55 -23.58 -1.35
C GLY A 311 1.21 -23.35 -2.72
N ASP A 312 1.38 -22.10 -3.16
CA ASP A 312 2.00 -21.78 -4.45
C ASP A 312 3.40 -22.37 -4.56
N LYS A 313 3.74 -22.85 -5.75
CA LYS A 313 5.11 -23.27 -6.08
C LYS A 313 5.95 -22.03 -6.40
N VAL A 314 6.94 -21.76 -5.57
CA VAL A 314 7.86 -20.63 -5.72
C VAL A 314 9.17 -21.13 -6.29
N ARG A 315 9.75 -20.36 -7.21
CA ARG A 315 11.10 -20.58 -7.74
C ARG A 315 11.96 -19.37 -7.40
N LEU A 316 13.21 -19.59 -7.03
CA LEU A 316 14.20 -18.54 -6.82
C LEU A 316 15.49 -18.90 -7.56
N THR A 317 16.19 -17.91 -8.08
CA THR A 317 17.57 -18.06 -8.56
C THR A 317 18.51 -17.65 -7.44
N VAL A 318 19.41 -18.54 -7.05
CA VAL A 318 20.40 -18.30 -5.98
C VAL A 318 21.81 -18.55 -6.47
N LEU A 319 22.75 -17.76 -5.97
CA LEU A 319 24.18 -18.03 -6.06
C LEU A 319 24.58 -18.87 -4.85
N ARG A 320 24.95 -20.13 -5.07
CA ARG A 320 25.42 -21.06 -4.05
C ARG A 320 26.82 -21.54 -4.41
N LYS A 321 27.80 -21.27 -3.54
CA LYS A 321 29.22 -21.60 -3.77
C LYS A 321 29.71 -21.11 -5.16
N GLY A 322 29.33 -19.88 -5.55
CA GLY A 322 29.71 -19.27 -6.83
C GLY A 322 28.92 -19.76 -8.06
N LYS A 323 28.04 -20.77 -7.93
CA LYS A 323 27.21 -21.27 -9.04
C LYS A 323 25.78 -20.76 -8.93
N LYS A 324 25.21 -20.30 -10.05
CA LYS A 324 23.78 -19.97 -10.13
C LYS A 324 22.98 -21.26 -10.22
N ILE A 325 22.04 -21.45 -9.30
CA ILE A 325 21.12 -22.59 -9.28
C ILE A 325 19.69 -22.08 -9.09
N THR A 326 18.73 -22.87 -9.56
CA THR A 326 17.30 -22.64 -9.28
C THR A 326 16.89 -23.50 -8.10
N VAL A 327 16.35 -22.87 -7.07
CA VAL A 327 15.71 -23.56 -5.94
C VAL A 327 14.20 -23.41 -6.05
N THR A 328 13.47 -24.43 -5.61
CA THR A 328 12.02 -24.49 -5.71
C THR A 328 11.45 -25.00 -4.40
N GLY A 329 10.36 -24.39 -3.96
CA GLY A 329 9.68 -24.76 -2.72
C GLY A 329 8.22 -24.31 -2.74
N ARG A 330 7.50 -24.63 -1.68
CA ARG A 330 6.11 -24.16 -1.49
C ARG A 330 6.09 -22.91 -0.63
N PHE A 331 5.26 -21.95 -1.01
CA PHE A 331 4.93 -20.81 -0.18
C PHE A 331 4.16 -21.31 1.06
N PRO A 332 4.60 -20.97 2.29
CA PRO A 332 4.01 -21.50 3.51
C PRO A 332 2.59 -20.97 3.74
N GLU A 333 1.84 -21.66 4.59
CA GLU A 333 0.59 -21.14 5.15
C GLU A 333 0.84 -19.85 5.93
N TRP A 334 -0.20 -19.00 6.00
CA TRP A 334 -0.16 -17.81 6.84
C TRP A 334 -0.01 -18.24 8.31
N PHE A 335 0.97 -17.66 8.99
CA PHE A 335 1.30 -18.05 10.35
C PHE A 335 2.04 -16.94 11.11
N THR A 336 1.64 -16.73 12.35
CA THR A 336 2.44 -16.02 13.36
C THR A 336 2.07 -16.50 14.75
N GLU A 337 3.07 -16.70 15.61
CA GLU A 337 2.92 -16.89 17.06
C GLU A 337 3.11 -15.56 17.82
N GLU A 338 3.57 -14.52 17.13
CA GLU A 338 3.90 -13.25 17.74
C GLU A 338 2.64 -12.58 18.29
N THR A 339 2.75 -12.10 19.53
CA THR A 339 1.71 -11.33 20.23
C THR A 339 2.13 -9.88 20.45
N SER A 340 3.40 -9.55 20.16
CA SER A 340 3.98 -8.23 20.29
C SER A 340 4.66 -7.80 18.98
N VAL A 341 4.79 -6.48 18.80
CA VAL A 341 5.53 -5.92 17.66
C VAL A 341 7.04 -5.93 17.96
N PRO A 342 7.91 -6.13 16.94
CA PRO A 342 9.36 -6.18 17.13
C PRO A 342 10.01 -4.82 17.42
#